data_AF-A0A7V8RBS0-F1
#
_entry.id   AF-A0A7V8RBS0-F1
#
_cell.length_a   1.000
_cell.length_b   1.000
_cell.length_c   1.000
_cell.angle_alpha   90.00
_cell.angle_beta   90.00
_cell.angle_gamma   90.00
#
_symmetry.space_group_name_H-M   'P 1'
#
loop_
_entity.id
_entity.type
_entity.pdbx_description
1 polymer ?
#
loop_
_entity_poly.entity_id
_entity_poly.type
_entity_poly.pdbx_seq_one_letter_code
_entity_poly.pdbx_strand_id
1 'polypeptide(L)'
;MKSTSAALAAHLAGPVTTLATCWRISRIDGKEFFFTDHDRDLPFEGNVYKASSGYSRTAIANDAGLSVDNLDVEGVFDSEAIAEEELRAGLFDQAEVRIFLVNWADPAMGALRMRRGWFGEVVLTEQGIFRTELRGMTQALQQRIGELYSPECRADLGDHRCKVPVNPPEIARSTAYIVGDVVRVRTASGYVSETETIALSVVNPGAEAGNTNGWTITDGGFTVRSSDPIPYTGSYYFYGGPSNALARMHQDLVIPIALHESVDAAGIRVEAKWRQRTYASNNDPGAVDFIFLDDMGAVLSTSAGPLAAPTSWTLRSHIAVVPANTRFIRLRLRSERTAGSNNDGYFDDISCDLLVDQETQTLTSAAYENRVYRCVTAGTTASEPPSFDTNVGEQTADGGAVFEAEEAWSRSGIVTAVTDRAVFNATLDEPRAVDGWFAGGVLTWETGANAGRSIEVKGWTQGSGRIELFLPMGYGIEPGDAFRVHPGCDKRLDTCIDRFANVLNFRGEPYVPGQDAMMSYPDAR
;
A
#
# COMPACT_ATOMS: atom_id res chain seq x y z
N MET A 1 26.48 -6.01 -32.73
CA MET A 1 27.33 -6.87 -31.88
C MET A 1 27.07 -6.50 -30.42
N LYS A 2 26.83 -7.47 -29.54
CA LYS A 2 26.65 -7.22 -28.10
C LYS A 2 28.01 -6.86 -27.49
N SER A 3 28.09 -5.83 -26.66
CA SER A 3 29.31 -5.42 -25.98
C SER A 3 29.45 -6.16 -24.64
N THR A 4 30.69 -6.54 -24.31
CA THR A 4 31.04 -7.12 -23.02
C THR A 4 32.50 -6.80 -22.67
N SER A 5 32.92 -7.11 -21.45
CA SER A 5 34.30 -6.88 -20.99
C SER A 5 35.28 -7.80 -21.74
N ALA A 6 36.55 -7.38 -21.82
CA ALA A 6 37.59 -8.21 -22.43
C ALA A 6 37.75 -9.56 -21.69
N ALA A 7 37.57 -9.57 -20.37
CA ALA A 7 37.70 -10.77 -19.55
C ALA A 7 36.58 -11.78 -19.84
N LEU A 8 35.32 -11.31 -19.92
CA LEU A 8 34.18 -12.19 -20.23
C LEU A 8 34.22 -12.65 -21.69
N ALA A 9 34.67 -11.80 -22.62
CA ALA A 9 34.86 -12.19 -24.03
C ALA A 9 35.89 -13.32 -24.18
N ALA A 10 37.00 -13.27 -23.42
CA ALA A 10 38.00 -14.32 -23.42
C ALA A 10 37.46 -15.64 -22.85
N HIS A 11 36.65 -15.58 -21.78
CA HIS A 11 35.98 -16.75 -21.20
C HIS A 11 34.99 -17.40 -22.18
N LEU A 12 34.20 -16.57 -22.87
CA LEU A 12 33.24 -17.02 -23.89
C LEU A 12 33.90 -17.71 -25.08
N ALA A 13 35.16 -17.40 -25.39
CA ALA A 13 35.92 -18.05 -26.46
C ALA A 13 36.54 -19.40 -26.04
N GLY A 14 36.48 -19.75 -24.75
CA GLY A 14 36.99 -21.00 -24.21
C GLY A 14 36.10 -22.20 -24.53
N PRO A 15 36.64 -23.43 -24.41
CA PRO A 15 35.89 -24.67 -24.66
C PRO A 15 34.88 -25.02 -23.55
N VAL A 16 35.01 -24.42 -22.36
CA VAL A 16 34.13 -24.65 -21.21
C VAL A 16 33.73 -23.30 -20.63
N THR A 17 32.43 -23.07 -20.46
CA THR A 17 31.88 -21.82 -19.95
C THR A 17 31.11 -22.05 -18.65
N THR A 18 31.25 -21.13 -17.71
CA THR A 18 30.60 -21.12 -16.39
C THR A 18 29.63 -19.94 -16.29
N LEU A 19 28.66 -19.86 -17.22
CA LEU A 19 27.74 -18.74 -17.30
C LEU A 19 26.45 -19.01 -16.54
N ALA A 20 25.96 -18.00 -15.83
CA ALA A 20 24.63 -17.94 -15.24
C ALA A 20 23.86 -16.76 -15.86
N THR A 21 22.55 -16.95 -16.02
CA THR A 21 21.61 -15.91 -16.47
C THR A 21 21.06 -15.19 -15.25
N CYS A 22 21.24 -13.88 -15.21
CA CYS A 22 20.67 -13.02 -14.20
C CYS A 22 19.54 -12.17 -14.76
N TRP A 23 18.50 -12.03 -13.96
CA TRP A 23 17.31 -11.24 -14.24
C TRP A 23 17.19 -10.16 -13.18
N ARG A 24 17.07 -8.92 -13.63
CA ARG A 24 16.70 -7.79 -12.78
C ARG A 24 15.34 -7.27 -13.24
N ILE A 25 14.40 -7.22 -12.32
CA ILE A 25 13.07 -6.67 -12.54
C ILE A 25 12.94 -5.43 -11.66
N SER A 26 12.57 -4.29 -12.25
CA SER A 26 12.39 -3.03 -11.55
C SER A 26 10.96 -2.54 -11.74
N ARG A 27 10.18 -2.48 -10.65
CA ARG A 27 8.84 -1.91 -10.64
C ARG A 27 8.88 -0.38 -10.71
N ILE A 28 7.75 0.24 -11.06
CA ILE A 28 7.62 1.70 -11.16
C ILE A 28 7.81 2.38 -9.78
N ASP A 29 7.43 1.70 -8.70
CA ASP A 29 7.61 2.16 -7.33
C ASP A 29 9.05 2.06 -6.81
N GLY A 30 9.98 1.55 -7.62
CA GLY A 30 11.40 1.40 -7.29
C GLY A 30 11.75 0.08 -6.60
N LYS A 31 10.79 -0.82 -6.32
CA LYS A 31 11.09 -2.16 -5.78
C LYS A 31 11.79 -3.01 -6.86
N GLU A 32 12.92 -3.59 -6.48
CA GLU A 32 13.74 -4.40 -7.39
C GLU A 32 13.76 -5.88 -6.98
N PHE A 33 13.75 -6.76 -7.97
CA PHE A 33 13.84 -8.20 -7.80
C PHE A 33 14.99 -8.76 -8.63
N PHE A 34 15.74 -9.70 -8.02
CA PHE A 34 16.97 -10.24 -8.57
C PHE A 34 16.91 -11.77 -8.58
N PHE A 35 16.91 -12.37 -9.76
CA PHE A 35 16.81 -13.83 -9.94
C PHE A 35 17.97 -14.37 -10.77
N THR A 36 18.42 -15.59 -10.46
CA THR A 36 19.43 -16.29 -11.25
C THR A 36 19.01 -17.74 -11.56
N ASP A 37 19.45 -18.26 -12.70
CA ASP A 37 19.31 -19.68 -13.09
C ASP A 37 20.38 -20.60 -12.47
N HIS A 38 21.20 -20.05 -11.58
CA HIS A 38 22.24 -20.79 -10.88
C HIS A 38 21.64 -21.55 -9.70
N ASP A 39 22.28 -22.63 -9.27
CA ASP A 39 21.84 -23.45 -8.13
C ASP A 39 22.16 -22.80 -6.78
N ARG A 40 22.82 -21.63 -6.77
CA ARG A 40 23.19 -20.86 -5.58
C ARG A 40 23.02 -19.37 -5.80
N ASP A 41 22.74 -18.66 -4.72
CA ASP A 41 22.66 -17.21 -4.70
C ASP A 41 23.96 -16.59 -5.22
N LEU A 42 23.83 -15.62 -6.13
CA LEU A 42 24.94 -15.03 -6.84
C LEU A 42 25.08 -13.53 -6.51
N PRO A 43 26.15 -13.09 -5.84
CA PRO A 43 26.40 -11.67 -5.62
C PRO A 43 26.96 -11.02 -6.89
N PHE A 44 26.31 -9.95 -7.36
CA PHE A 44 26.73 -9.19 -8.54
C PHE A 44 26.31 -7.72 -8.45
N GLU A 45 27.23 -6.79 -8.76
CA GLU A 45 27.00 -5.32 -8.73
C GLU A 45 26.32 -4.81 -7.45
N GLY A 46 26.69 -5.36 -6.30
CA GLY A 46 26.16 -4.96 -4.98
C GLY A 46 24.79 -5.55 -4.62
N ASN A 47 24.18 -6.36 -5.50
CA ASN A 47 22.92 -7.06 -5.27
C ASN A 47 23.13 -8.57 -5.18
N VAL A 48 22.23 -9.26 -4.48
CA VAL A 48 22.23 -10.74 -4.40
C VAL A 48 21.12 -11.27 -5.29
N TYR A 49 21.51 -11.98 -6.36
CA TYR A 49 20.57 -12.65 -7.25
C TYR A 49 20.22 -14.01 -6.64
N LYS A 50 18.95 -14.20 -6.30
CA LYS A 50 18.49 -15.40 -5.61
C LYS A 50 18.37 -16.57 -6.58
N ALA A 51 18.90 -17.73 -6.17
CA ALA A 51 18.66 -19.00 -6.84
C ALA A 51 17.23 -19.44 -6.52
N SER A 52 16.29 -19.12 -7.41
CA SER A 52 14.90 -19.52 -7.29
C SER A 52 14.57 -20.54 -8.38
N SER A 53 13.82 -21.59 -8.03
CA SER A 53 13.47 -22.73 -8.89
C SER A 53 12.46 -22.43 -10.00
N GLY A 54 12.18 -21.15 -10.28
CA GLY A 54 11.07 -20.77 -11.16
C GLY A 54 11.41 -20.55 -12.64
N TYR A 55 12.64 -20.33 -13.05
CA TYR A 55 12.87 -19.93 -14.46
C TYR A 55 13.10 -21.13 -15.39
N SER A 56 12.31 -21.25 -16.47
CA SER A 56 12.56 -22.18 -17.58
C SER A 56 13.03 -21.42 -18.82
N ARG A 57 14.12 -21.89 -19.43
CA ARG A 57 14.78 -21.28 -20.59
C ARG A 57 13.98 -21.56 -21.88
N THR A 58 12.83 -20.93 -22.08
CA THR A 58 12.22 -20.93 -23.43
C THR A 58 12.89 -19.86 -24.30
N ALA A 59 13.16 -20.24 -25.55
CA ALA A 59 14.22 -19.67 -26.37
C ALA A 59 14.05 -18.16 -26.65
N ILE A 60 15.07 -17.38 -26.29
CA ILE A 60 15.19 -15.97 -26.71
C ILE A 60 15.48 -15.95 -28.22
N ALA A 61 14.44 -15.86 -29.05
CA ALA A 61 14.56 -15.63 -30.48
C ALA A 61 14.96 -14.15 -30.76
N ASN A 62 15.82 -13.95 -31.75
CA ASN A 62 16.14 -12.65 -32.32
C ASN A 62 15.80 -12.69 -33.82
N ASP A 63 14.81 -11.90 -34.26
CA ASP A 63 14.63 -11.59 -35.68
C ASP A 63 15.13 -10.16 -35.99
N ALA A 64 15.48 -9.90 -37.25
CA ALA A 64 15.94 -8.60 -37.75
C ALA A 64 14.78 -7.72 -38.26
N GLY A 65 13.53 -8.17 -38.13
CA GLY A 65 12.33 -7.44 -38.54
C GLY A 65 11.88 -6.39 -37.52
N LEU A 66 11.20 -5.34 -38.01
CA LEU A 66 10.45 -4.37 -37.18
C LEU A 66 9.09 -4.92 -36.73
N SER A 67 8.83 -6.22 -36.93
CA SER A 67 7.65 -6.89 -36.40
C SER A 67 7.76 -6.92 -34.88
N VAL A 68 6.63 -6.79 -34.19
CA VAL A 68 6.56 -7.13 -32.77
C VAL A 68 6.71 -8.64 -32.71
N ASP A 69 7.93 -9.09 -32.52
CA ASP A 69 8.14 -10.45 -32.08
C ASP A 69 7.59 -10.50 -30.67
N ASN A 70 6.35 -10.98 -30.56
CA ASN A 70 5.77 -11.47 -29.32
C ASN A 70 6.72 -12.54 -28.81
N LEU A 71 7.52 -12.16 -27.82
CA LEU A 71 8.48 -13.04 -27.20
C LEU A 71 7.87 -13.47 -25.87
N ASP A 72 7.24 -14.63 -25.88
CA ASP A 72 6.78 -15.32 -24.67
C ASP A 72 8.03 -15.80 -23.91
N VAL A 73 8.55 -14.97 -23.00
CA VAL A 73 9.57 -15.44 -22.07
C VAL A 73 8.86 -15.93 -20.82
N GLU A 74 8.71 -17.25 -20.72
CA GLU A 74 8.07 -17.88 -19.58
C GLU A 74 8.98 -17.79 -18.35
N GLY A 75 8.75 -16.79 -17.50
CA GLY A 75 9.23 -16.81 -16.13
C GLY A 75 8.14 -17.42 -15.24
N VAL A 76 8.38 -18.60 -14.67
CA VAL A 76 7.66 -19.01 -13.47
C VAL A 76 8.40 -18.36 -12.31
N PHE A 77 7.69 -17.75 -11.38
CA PHE A 77 8.34 -17.23 -10.18
C PHE A 77 7.59 -17.77 -8.98
N ASP A 78 8.35 -18.05 -7.93
CA ASP A 78 7.79 -18.50 -6.67
C ASP A 78 7.06 -17.35 -5.96
N SER A 79 5.93 -17.69 -5.35
CA SER A 79 5.07 -16.82 -4.56
C SER A 79 5.80 -16.13 -3.38
N GLU A 80 6.88 -16.72 -2.87
CA GLU A 80 7.70 -16.10 -1.82
C GLU A 80 8.47 -14.86 -2.29
N ALA A 81 8.78 -14.76 -3.59
CA ALA A 81 9.55 -13.63 -4.13
C ALA A 81 8.67 -12.59 -4.82
N ILE A 82 7.65 -13.02 -5.54
CA ILE A 82 6.66 -12.15 -6.19
C ILE A 82 5.28 -12.63 -5.72
N ALA A 83 4.65 -11.85 -4.85
CA ALA A 83 3.36 -12.22 -4.30
C ALA A 83 2.26 -12.08 -5.38
N GLU A 84 1.37 -13.07 -5.45
CA GLU A 84 0.25 -13.08 -6.39
C GLU A 84 -0.63 -11.82 -6.25
N GLU A 85 -0.82 -11.35 -5.02
CA GLU A 85 -1.58 -10.14 -4.73
C GLU A 85 -0.93 -8.90 -5.36
N GLU A 86 0.41 -8.81 -5.38
CA GLU A 86 1.13 -7.71 -6.03
C GLU A 86 0.95 -7.73 -7.55
N LEU A 87 0.96 -8.92 -8.16
CA LEU A 87 0.71 -9.09 -9.60
C LEU A 87 -0.73 -8.71 -9.97
N ARG A 88 -1.72 -9.23 -9.23
CA ARG A 88 -3.14 -8.88 -9.42
C ARG A 88 -3.41 -7.40 -9.20
N ALA A 89 -2.60 -6.76 -8.35
CA ALA A 89 -2.67 -5.34 -8.11
C ALA A 89 -2.07 -4.47 -9.23
N GLY A 90 -1.58 -5.07 -10.32
CA GLY A 90 -1.00 -4.36 -11.45
C GLY A 90 0.37 -3.73 -11.16
N LEU A 91 1.02 -4.11 -10.05
CA LEU A 91 2.28 -3.48 -9.64
C LEU A 91 3.46 -3.79 -10.56
N PHE A 92 3.34 -4.87 -11.32
CA PHE A 92 4.32 -5.27 -12.32
C PHE A 92 3.98 -4.75 -13.72
N ASP A 93 2.89 -3.99 -13.87
CA ASP A 93 2.55 -3.37 -15.15
C ASP A 93 3.67 -2.42 -15.56
N GLN A 94 4.21 -2.63 -16.77
CA GLN A 94 5.37 -1.91 -17.28
C GLN A 94 6.64 -2.03 -16.41
N ALA A 95 6.76 -3.05 -15.55
CA ALA A 95 8.01 -3.30 -14.84
C ALA A 95 9.15 -3.55 -15.84
N GLU A 96 10.28 -2.88 -15.65
CA GLU A 96 11.44 -3.02 -16.51
C GLU A 96 12.15 -4.34 -16.22
N VAL A 97 12.45 -5.11 -17.25
CA VAL A 97 13.22 -6.35 -17.15
C VAL A 97 14.54 -6.22 -17.89
N ARG A 98 15.63 -6.56 -17.19
CA ARG A 98 16.96 -6.71 -17.78
C ARG A 98 17.44 -8.12 -17.61
N ILE A 99 17.81 -8.74 -18.74
CA ILE A 99 18.38 -10.07 -18.79
C ILE A 99 19.83 -9.95 -19.23
N PHE A 100 20.74 -10.58 -18.49
CA PHE A 100 22.16 -10.59 -18.81
C PHE A 100 22.84 -11.88 -18.32
N LEU A 101 23.99 -12.20 -18.91
CA LEU A 101 24.80 -13.35 -18.52
C LEU A 101 26.02 -12.88 -17.74
N VAL A 102 26.36 -13.60 -16.68
CA VAL A 102 27.57 -13.39 -15.87
C VAL A 102 28.33 -14.71 -15.71
N ASN A 103 29.62 -14.63 -15.45
CA ASN A 103 30.38 -15.81 -15.04
C ASN A 103 30.14 -16.05 -13.54
N TRP A 104 29.45 -17.15 -13.18
CA TRP A 104 29.17 -17.44 -11.77
C TRP A 104 30.43 -17.77 -10.96
N ALA A 105 31.48 -18.28 -11.63
CA ALA A 105 32.75 -18.60 -10.98
C ALA A 105 33.61 -17.36 -10.69
N ASP A 106 33.42 -16.30 -11.48
CA ASP A 106 34.08 -15.01 -11.28
C ASP A 106 33.15 -13.86 -11.75
N PRO A 107 32.26 -13.37 -10.87
CA PRO A 107 31.34 -12.28 -11.20
C PRO A 107 32.04 -10.95 -11.53
N ALA A 108 33.32 -10.78 -11.17
CA ALA A 108 34.07 -9.56 -11.45
C ALA A 108 34.41 -9.39 -12.93
N MET A 109 34.26 -10.46 -13.74
CA MET A 109 34.38 -10.38 -15.20
C MET A 109 33.29 -9.53 -15.85
N GLY A 110 32.26 -9.10 -15.11
CA GLY A 110 31.18 -8.26 -15.61
C GLY A 110 30.08 -9.04 -16.33
N ALA A 111 29.18 -8.32 -16.99
CA ALA A 111 27.98 -8.88 -17.61
C ALA A 111 27.97 -8.76 -19.14
N LEU A 112 27.47 -9.79 -19.81
CA LEU A 112 27.02 -9.73 -21.19
C LEU A 112 25.52 -9.39 -21.20
N ARG A 113 25.18 -8.14 -21.55
CA ARG A 113 23.79 -7.66 -21.59
C ARG A 113 23.05 -8.35 -22.73
N MET A 114 22.01 -9.10 -22.39
CA MET A 114 21.27 -9.90 -23.37
C MET A 114 20.10 -9.13 -23.95
N ARG A 115 19.21 -8.63 -23.08
CA ARG A 115 17.98 -7.94 -23.51
C ARG A 115 17.47 -7.00 -22.42
N ARG A 116 16.71 -6.00 -22.85
CA ARG A 116 15.93 -5.09 -22.03
C ARG A 116 14.52 -5.05 -22.59
N GLY A 117 13.51 -5.06 -21.73
CA GLY A 117 12.10 -4.99 -22.11
C GLY A 117 11.22 -4.64 -20.92
N TRP A 118 9.91 -4.77 -21.11
CA TRP A 118 8.91 -4.54 -20.07
C TRP A 118 7.99 -5.74 -19.92
N PHE A 119 7.45 -5.93 -18.71
CA PHE A 119 6.34 -6.86 -18.48
C PHE A 119 5.15 -6.51 -19.39
N GLY A 120 4.69 -7.52 -20.13
CA GLY A 120 3.52 -7.50 -20.97
C GLY A 120 2.31 -8.14 -20.27
N GLU A 121 1.53 -8.90 -21.02
CA GLU A 121 0.42 -9.66 -20.44
C GLU A 121 0.94 -10.69 -19.42
N VAL A 122 0.28 -10.77 -18.26
CA VAL A 122 0.56 -11.77 -17.23
C VAL A 122 -0.62 -12.71 -17.11
N VAL A 123 -0.39 -14.00 -17.34
CA VAL A 123 -1.40 -15.05 -17.22
C VAL A 123 -1.08 -15.89 -16.00
N LEU A 124 -2.00 -15.92 -15.03
CA LEU A 124 -1.92 -16.80 -13.87
C LEU A 124 -2.57 -18.15 -14.19
N THR A 125 -1.83 -19.25 -14.00
CA THR A 125 -2.37 -20.61 -14.12
C THR A 125 -2.98 -21.07 -12.80
N GLU A 126 -3.89 -22.05 -12.84
CA GLU A 126 -4.58 -22.61 -11.65
C GLU A 126 -3.61 -23.20 -10.59
N GLN A 127 -2.35 -23.43 -10.96
CA GLN A 127 -1.30 -23.98 -10.09
C GLN A 127 -0.48 -22.91 -9.37
N GLY A 128 -0.87 -21.64 -9.43
CA GLY A 128 -0.14 -20.51 -8.81
C GLY A 128 1.12 -20.09 -9.58
N ILE A 129 1.35 -20.68 -10.76
CA ILE A 129 2.43 -20.32 -11.68
C ILE A 129 1.93 -19.19 -12.57
N PHE A 130 2.64 -18.07 -12.62
CA PHE A 130 2.35 -17.01 -13.60
C PHE A 130 3.27 -17.11 -14.82
N ARG A 131 2.76 -16.67 -15.96
CA ARG A 131 3.47 -16.53 -17.23
C ARG A 131 3.41 -15.07 -17.64
N THR A 132 4.51 -14.51 -18.11
CA THR A 132 4.55 -13.13 -18.58
C THR A 132 5.13 -13.02 -19.98
N GLU A 133 4.52 -12.21 -20.82
CA GLU A 133 5.10 -11.80 -22.09
C GLU A 133 6.18 -10.73 -21.82
N LEU A 134 7.38 -10.85 -22.42
CA LEU A 134 8.37 -9.77 -22.36
C LEU A 134 8.27 -8.91 -23.62
N ARG A 135 7.75 -7.70 -23.46
CA ARG A 135 7.62 -6.76 -24.58
C ARG A 135 8.96 -6.08 -24.87
N GLY A 136 9.37 -6.12 -26.13
CA GLY A 136 10.63 -5.57 -26.61
C GLY A 136 10.63 -4.03 -26.73
N MET A 137 11.83 -3.46 -26.93
CA MET A 137 12.02 -2.01 -27.07
C MET A 137 11.29 -1.39 -28.29
N THR A 138 10.99 -2.18 -29.32
CA THR A 138 10.30 -1.74 -30.55
C THR A 138 8.82 -1.43 -30.33
N GLN A 139 8.20 -1.88 -29.22
CA GLN A 139 6.82 -1.52 -28.90
C GLN A 139 6.64 0.01 -28.75
N ALA A 140 7.66 0.70 -28.19
CA ALA A 140 7.63 2.15 -28.08
C ALA A 140 7.55 2.86 -29.45
N LEU A 141 7.93 2.19 -30.54
CA LEU A 141 7.83 2.72 -31.91
C LEU A 141 6.46 2.49 -32.55
N GLN A 142 5.61 1.63 -31.98
CA GLN A 142 4.22 1.43 -32.41
C GLN A 142 3.25 2.42 -31.77
N GLN A 143 3.69 3.65 -31.56
CA GLN A 143 2.80 4.72 -31.18
C GLN A 143 2.01 5.18 -32.41
N ARG A 144 0.71 5.44 -32.24
CA ARG A 144 -0.04 6.18 -33.26
C ARG A 144 0.58 7.57 -33.38
N ILE A 145 1.22 7.84 -34.51
CA ILE A 145 1.78 9.16 -34.81
C ILE A 145 0.66 10.01 -35.41
N GLY A 146 0.17 10.97 -34.64
CA GLY A 146 -0.87 11.91 -35.06
C GLY A 146 -2.20 11.70 -34.34
N GLU A 147 -3.01 12.76 -34.30
CA GLU A 147 -4.34 12.76 -33.70
C GLU A 147 -5.40 12.70 -34.81
N LEU A 148 -6.54 12.07 -34.49
CA LEU A 148 -7.72 12.13 -35.34
C LEU A 148 -8.55 13.36 -34.97
N TYR A 149 -9.06 14.08 -35.97
CA TYR A 149 -10.07 15.11 -35.76
C TYR A 149 -11.30 14.48 -35.11
N SER A 150 -11.73 15.04 -33.98
CA SER A 150 -12.85 14.53 -33.19
C SER A 150 -13.60 15.69 -32.54
N PRO A 151 -14.94 15.64 -32.41
CA PRO A 151 -15.69 16.64 -31.65
C PRO A 151 -15.27 16.76 -30.19
N GLU A 152 -14.74 15.69 -29.61
CA GLU A 152 -14.36 15.60 -28.21
C GLU A 152 -12.94 16.13 -27.95
N CYS A 153 -12.74 16.70 -26.77
CA CYS A 153 -11.43 17.17 -26.31
C CYS A 153 -10.46 15.98 -26.14
N ARG A 154 -9.29 16.07 -26.79
CA ARG A 154 -8.23 15.06 -26.66
C ARG A 154 -7.26 15.31 -25.51
N ALA A 155 -7.40 16.43 -24.80
CA ALA A 155 -6.57 16.74 -23.65
C ALA A 155 -7.12 16.09 -22.37
N ASP A 156 -6.22 15.66 -21.49
CA ASP A 156 -6.58 15.21 -20.15
C ASP A 156 -6.71 16.40 -19.20
N LEU A 157 -7.64 16.31 -18.26
CA LEU A 157 -7.94 17.42 -17.37
C LEU A 157 -6.70 17.74 -16.53
N GLY A 158 -6.19 18.96 -16.69
CA GLY A 158 -4.96 19.41 -16.03
C GLY A 158 -3.65 18.97 -16.68
N ASP A 159 -3.68 18.31 -17.84
CA ASP A 159 -2.47 18.10 -18.65
C ASP A 159 -1.92 19.44 -19.18
N HIS A 160 -0.71 19.41 -19.74
CA HIS A 160 -0.05 20.59 -20.31
C HIS A 160 -0.81 21.25 -21.48
N ARG A 161 -1.75 20.53 -22.12
CA ARG A 161 -2.58 21.04 -23.22
C ARG A 161 -3.85 21.70 -22.70
N CYS A 162 -4.42 21.18 -21.61
CA CYS A 162 -5.62 21.63 -20.91
C CYS A 162 -5.32 22.81 -19.98
N LYS A 163 -4.26 22.73 -19.15
CA LYS A 163 -3.81 23.77 -18.21
C LYS A 163 -4.78 24.15 -17.08
N VAL A 164 -5.89 23.42 -16.88
CA VAL A 164 -6.71 23.60 -15.67
C VAL A 164 -5.85 23.23 -14.45
N PRO A 165 -5.74 24.09 -13.42
CA PRO A 165 -4.89 23.82 -12.26
C PRO A 165 -5.57 22.81 -11.32
N VAL A 166 -5.58 21.53 -11.70
CA VAL A 166 -6.16 20.45 -10.89
C VAL A 166 -5.32 20.22 -9.63
N ASN A 167 -4.01 20.11 -9.81
CA ASN A 167 -3.04 19.90 -8.75
C ASN A 167 -1.87 20.87 -8.91
N PRO A 168 -2.04 22.16 -8.58
CA PRO A 168 -0.97 23.14 -8.69
C PRO A 168 0.18 22.83 -7.72
N PRO A 169 1.42 23.28 -8.03
CA PRO A 169 2.55 23.10 -7.14
C PRO A 169 2.35 23.84 -5.81
N GLU A 170 3.03 23.35 -4.78
CA GLU A 170 3.07 24.06 -3.50
C GLU A 170 3.86 25.38 -3.63
N ILE A 171 3.42 26.41 -2.91
CA ILE A 171 4.07 27.71 -2.94
C ILE A 171 5.54 27.60 -2.46
N ALA A 172 6.47 28.11 -3.27
CA ALA A 172 7.88 28.21 -2.93
C ALA A 172 8.16 29.57 -2.25
N ARG A 173 9.12 29.58 -1.33
CA ARG A 173 9.58 30.79 -0.63
C ARG A 173 10.66 31.49 -1.45
N SER A 174 10.82 32.80 -1.30
CA SER A 174 11.82 33.60 -2.03
C SER A 174 11.81 33.38 -3.55
N THR A 175 10.63 33.07 -4.11
CA THR A 175 10.45 32.70 -5.52
C THR A 175 9.57 33.71 -6.21
N ALA A 176 9.91 34.07 -7.46
CA ALA A 176 9.14 35.01 -8.26
C ALA A 176 7.93 34.32 -8.90
N TYR A 177 6.76 34.95 -8.79
CA TYR A 177 5.50 34.54 -9.39
C TYR A 177 4.96 35.63 -10.32
N ILE A 178 4.27 35.21 -11.39
CA ILE A 178 3.61 36.10 -12.33
C ILE A 178 2.09 36.06 -12.16
N VAL A 179 1.40 37.10 -12.65
CA VAL A 179 -0.07 37.14 -12.60
C VAL A 179 -0.65 35.93 -13.35
N GLY A 180 -1.54 35.20 -12.68
CA GLY A 180 -2.18 34.00 -13.19
C GLY A 180 -1.59 32.68 -12.70
N ASP A 181 -0.38 32.68 -12.12
CA ASP A 181 0.19 31.49 -11.48
C ASP A 181 -0.72 31.00 -10.37
N VAL A 182 -0.92 29.68 -10.28
CA VAL A 182 -1.74 29.06 -9.24
C VAL A 182 -0.88 28.15 -8.40
N VAL A 183 -0.99 28.29 -7.08
CA VAL A 183 -0.26 27.50 -6.09
C VAL A 183 -1.20 26.97 -5.03
N ARG A 184 -0.73 25.97 -4.27
CA ARG A 184 -1.40 25.51 -3.06
C ARG A 184 -0.57 25.88 -1.83
N VAL A 185 -1.26 26.19 -0.72
CA VAL A 185 -0.63 26.56 0.55
C VAL A 185 -1.13 25.63 1.63
N ARG A 186 -0.23 25.13 2.47
CA ARG A 186 -0.58 24.31 3.63
C ARG A 186 -1.02 25.20 4.77
N THR A 187 -2.17 24.88 5.34
CA THR A 187 -2.79 25.63 6.43
C THR A 187 -2.88 24.80 7.71
N ALA A 188 -2.95 23.47 7.59
CA ALA A 188 -2.84 22.54 8.70
C ALA A 188 -1.44 21.87 8.75
N SER A 189 -0.96 21.61 9.96
CA SER A 189 0.15 20.68 10.16
C SER A 189 -0.40 19.27 9.91
N GLY A 190 -0.10 18.69 8.75
CA GLY A 190 -0.60 17.38 8.32
C GLY A 190 0.02 16.21 9.09
N TYR A 191 -0.18 16.18 10.41
CA TYR A 191 0.06 15.02 11.23
C TYR A 191 -1.16 14.12 11.14
N VAL A 192 -0.93 12.85 10.79
CA VAL A 192 -1.93 11.80 10.87
C VAL A 192 -1.42 10.83 11.91
N SER A 193 -2.25 10.48 12.88
CA SER A 193 -1.89 9.47 13.88
C SER A 193 -2.02 8.10 13.23
N GLU A 194 -0.90 7.48 12.88
CA GLU A 194 -0.86 6.08 12.48
C GLU A 194 -0.44 5.23 13.69
N THR A 195 -1.18 4.15 13.95
CA THR A 195 -0.82 3.20 15.00
C THR A 195 0.13 2.16 14.42
N GLU A 196 1.42 2.28 14.73
CA GLU A 196 2.41 1.26 14.44
C GLU A 196 2.25 0.07 15.40
N THR A 197 2.28 -1.14 14.85
CA THR A 197 2.22 -2.38 15.65
C THR A 197 3.60 -3.00 15.76
N ILE A 198 4.10 -3.14 16.99
CA ILE A 198 5.41 -3.73 17.26
C ILE A 198 5.21 -5.03 18.02
N ALA A 199 5.49 -6.16 17.36
CA ALA A 199 5.33 -7.48 17.94
C ALA A 199 6.34 -7.72 19.08
N LEU A 200 5.84 -8.16 20.24
CA LEU A 200 6.66 -8.65 21.33
C LEU A 200 6.91 -10.15 21.15
N SER A 201 8.15 -10.59 21.43
CA SER A 201 8.52 -11.98 21.25
C SER A 201 7.87 -12.86 22.32
N VAL A 202 6.81 -13.58 21.93
CA VAL A 202 6.18 -14.60 22.77
C VAL A 202 6.80 -15.96 22.47
N VAL A 203 7.43 -16.59 23.46
CA VAL A 203 8.02 -17.93 23.31
C VAL A 203 6.97 -19.01 23.50
N ASN A 204 6.95 -19.99 22.59
CA ASN A 204 6.01 -21.11 22.59
C ASN A 204 4.53 -20.67 22.66
N PRO A 205 4.08 -19.81 21.73
CA PRO A 205 2.76 -19.19 21.79
C PRO A 205 1.59 -20.15 21.58
N GLY A 206 1.79 -21.25 20.84
CA GLY A 206 0.78 -22.29 20.60
C GLY A 206 1.05 -23.61 21.34
N ALA A 207 1.94 -23.62 22.35
CA ALA A 207 2.32 -24.85 23.05
C ALA A 207 3.01 -25.95 22.19
N GLU A 208 3.48 -25.61 20.98
CA GLU A 208 4.08 -26.53 20.01
C GLU A 208 5.35 -27.25 20.49
N ALA A 209 5.97 -26.78 21.57
CA ALA A 209 7.05 -27.52 22.24
C ALA A 209 6.57 -28.81 22.93
N GLY A 210 5.25 -29.09 22.97
CA GLY A 210 4.66 -30.24 23.65
C GLY A 210 4.74 -30.15 25.18
N ASN A 211 5.00 -28.95 25.71
CA ASN A 211 5.09 -28.64 27.14
C ASN A 211 4.93 -27.13 27.34
N THR A 212 5.04 -26.68 28.61
CA THR A 212 4.94 -25.26 29.00
C THR A 212 6.29 -24.53 28.97
N ASN A 213 7.31 -25.03 28.26
CA ASN A 213 8.60 -24.33 28.16
C ASN A 213 8.40 -22.90 27.63
N GLY A 214 9.09 -21.95 28.26
CA GLY A 214 8.90 -20.52 28.01
C GLY A 214 7.84 -19.86 28.90
N TRP A 215 7.04 -20.63 29.64
CA TRP A 215 6.00 -20.12 30.53
C TRP A 215 6.26 -20.51 31.98
N THR A 216 6.10 -19.56 32.90
CA THR A 216 6.23 -19.78 34.34
C THR A 216 4.85 -19.99 34.96
N ILE A 217 4.58 -21.19 35.46
CA ILE A 217 3.33 -21.52 36.17
C ILE A 217 3.38 -20.92 37.57
N THR A 218 2.40 -20.09 37.91
CA THR A 218 2.31 -19.44 39.24
C THR A 218 1.23 -20.05 40.11
N ASP A 219 0.14 -20.50 39.52
CA ASP A 219 -0.98 -21.14 40.22
C ASP A 219 -1.48 -22.34 39.41
N GLY A 220 -1.88 -23.40 40.09
CA GLY A 220 -2.43 -24.60 39.45
C GLY A 220 -1.38 -25.40 38.67
N GLY A 221 -1.80 -25.99 37.55
CA GLY A 221 -1.03 -27.02 36.84
C GLY A 221 -1.26 -26.99 35.35
N PHE A 222 -1.09 -25.80 34.75
CA PHE A 222 -1.10 -25.63 33.30
C PHE A 222 -0.23 -26.70 32.64
N THR A 223 -0.78 -27.34 31.61
CA THR A 223 -0.09 -28.35 30.82
C THR A 223 -0.57 -28.23 29.37
N VAL A 224 -0.17 -29.15 28.50
CA VAL A 224 -0.55 -29.15 27.09
C VAL A 224 -1.44 -30.35 26.75
N ARG A 225 -2.22 -30.23 25.68
CA ARG A 225 -2.97 -31.33 25.07
C ARG A 225 -2.87 -31.22 23.55
N SER A 226 -3.12 -32.35 22.87
CA SER A 226 -3.08 -32.47 21.41
C SER A 226 -4.39 -32.99 20.80
N SER A 227 -5.37 -33.31 21.64
CA SER A 227 -6.68 -33.82 21.22
C SER A 227 -7.75 -33.50 22.26
N ASP A 228 -9.02 -33.68 21.88
CA ASP A 228 -10.21 -33.45 22.72
C ASP A 228 -10.22 -32.11 23.49
N PRO A 229 -10.33 -30.95 22.79
CA PRO A 229 -10.57 -30.77 21.35
C PRO A 229 -9.31 -30.81 20.47
N ILE A 230 -9.49 -30.85 19.14
CA ILE A 230 -8.39 -30.65 18.18
C ILE A 230 -7.83 -29.21 18.37
N PRO A 231 -6.49 -29.03 18.41
CA PRO A 231 -5.84 -27.71 18.44
C PRO A 231 -6.38 -26.75 17.37
N TYR A 232 -6.31 -25.44 17.59
CA TYR A 232 -6.69 -24.48 16.57
C TYR A 232 -5.62 -24.40 15.47
N THR A 233 -4.37 -24.32 15.91
CA THR A 233 -3.17 -24.31 15.07
C THR A 233 -2.20 -25.37 15.56
N GLY A 234 -1.39 -25.92 14.66
CA GLY A 234 -0.33 -26.85 15.04
C GLY A 234 -0.84 -28.16 15.66
N SER A 235 -0.05 -28.69 16.61
CA SER A 235 -0.26 -30.01 17.21
C SER A 235 -0.67 -29.96 18.68
N TYR A 236 -0.50 -28.82 19.35
CA TYR A 236 -0.75 -28.69 20.79
C TYR A 236 -1.53 -27.42 21.13
N TYR A 237 -2.06 -27.35 22.35
CA TYR A 237 -2.60 -26.13 22.96
C TYR A 237 -2.42 -26.19 24.47
N PHE A 238 -2.47 -25.03 25.13
CA PHE A 238 -2.40 -24.94 26.60
C PHE A 238 -3.73 -25.27 27.25
N TYR A 239 -3.66 -25.99 28.36
CA TYR A 239 -4.80 -26.50 29.12
C TYR A 239 -4.59 -26.19 30.60
N GLY A 240 -5.63 -25.64 31.25
CA GLY A 240 -5.62 -25.24 32.68
C GLY A 240 -5.29 -26.35 33.68
N GLY A 241 -5.32 -27.61 33.25
CA GLY A 241 -4.76 -28.74 34.00
C GLY A 241 -5.75 -29.49 34.89
N PRO A 242 -5.33 -30.67 35.40
CA PRO A 242 -6.18 -31.49 36.25
C PRO A 242 -6.30 -30.92 37.67
N SER A 243 -7.52 -30.89 38.20
CA SER A 243 -7.84 -30.66 39.63
C SER A 243 -7.57 -29.27 40.24
N ASN A 244 -7.22 -28.25 39.46
CA ASN A 244 -7.02 -26.88 39.99
C ASN A 244 -8.27 -25.99 39.87
N ALA A 245 -8.64 -25.29 40.94
CA ALA A 245 -9.75 -24.31 40.90
C ALA A 245 -9.36 -23.04 40.11
N LEU A 246 -8.07 -22.73 40.09
CA LEU A 246 -7.48 -21.59 39.41
C LEU A 246 -6.15 -22.06 38.80
N ALA A 247 -5.92 -21.72 37.54
CA ALA A 247 -4.67 -21.95 36.85
C ALA A 247 -4.15 -20.62 36.32
N ARG A 248 -2.86 -20.33 36.60
CA ARG A 248 -2.18 -19.15 36.09
C ARG A 248 -0.77 -19.49 35.65
N MET A 249 -0.38 -19.02 34.48
CA MET A 249 0.99 -19.02 34.01
C MET A 249 1.29 -17.73 33.28
N HIS A 250 2.56 -17.34 33.21
CA HIS A 250 2.95 -16.08 32.59
C HIS A 250 4.29 -16.15 31.87
N GLN A 251 4.52 -15.16 31.02
CA GLN A 251 5.80 -14.85 30.41
C GLN A 251 6.05 -13.35 30.55
N ASP A 252 7.29 -12.98 30.87
CA ASP A 252 7.69 -11.58 30.99
C ASP A 252 8.28 -11.13 29.64
N LEU A 253 7.55 -10.24 28.98
CA LEU A 253 7.92 -9.69 27.68
C LEU A 253 8.70 -8.40 27.89
N VAL A 254 9.89 -8.33 27.30
CA VAL A 254 10.77 -7.15 27.40
C VAL A 254 10.29 -6.07 26.45
N ILE A 255 10.12 -4.84 26.95
CA ILE A 255 9.89 -3.68 26.09
C ILE A 255 11.21 -3.27 25.43
N PRO A 256 11.28 -3.18 24.09
CA PRO A 256 12.47 -2.73 23.38
C PRO A 256 12.98 -1.38 23.91
N ILE A 257 14.30 -1.24 24.08
CA ILE A 257 14.92 -0.03 24.65
C ILE A 257 14.58 1.25 23.86
N ALA A 258 14.39 1.13 22.55
CA ALA A 258 14.02 2.24 21.68
C ALA A 258 12.64 2.85 22.02
N LEU A 259 11.78 2.15 22.76
CA LEU A 259 10.44 2.59 23.11
C LEU A 259 10.34 3.11 24.55
N HIS A 260 11.41 3.10 25.34
CA HIS A 260 11.35 3.46 26.76
C HIS A 260 10.88 4.91 26.96
N GLU A 261 11.39 5.85 26.16
CA GLU A 261 10.96 7.26 26.23
C GLU A 261 9.47 7.42 25.89
N SER A 262 8.99 6.72 24.86
CA SER A 262 7.59 6.74 24.44
C SER A 262 6.66 6.09 25.48
N VAL A 263 7.11 5.03 26.17
CA VAL A 263 6.37 4.43 27.29
C VAL A 263 6.32 5.40 28.47
N ASP A 264 7.40 6.08 28.79
CA ASP A 264 7.47 7.02 29.91
C ASP A 264 6.62 8.29 29.68
N ALA A 265 6.41 8.64 28.41
CA ALA A 265 5.42 9.65 28.00
C ALA A 265 3.94 9.18 28.15
N ALA A 266 3.71 7.91 28.54
CA ALA A 266 2.41 7.30 28.84
C ALA A 266 1.40 7.22 27.68
N GLY A 267 1.88 7.12 26.43
CA GLY A 267 1.02 7.09 25.23
C GLY A 267 0.83 5.70 24.58
N ILE A 268 1.58 4.68 24.99
CA ILE A 268 1.60 3.38 24.31
C ILE A 268 0.50 2.45 24.87
N ARG A 269 -0.15 1.71 23.98
CA ARG A 269 -1.07 0.63 24.33
C ARG A 269 -0.42 -0.73 24.05
N VAL A 270 -0.91 -1.77 24.69
CA VAL A 270 -0.55 -3.16 24.41
C VAL A 270 -1.82 -3.93 24.07
N GLU A 271 -1.75 -4.79 23.06
CA GLU A 271 -2.80 -5.73 22.70
C GLU A 271 -2.27 -7.16 22.82
N ALA A 272 -3.08 -8.05 23.37
CA ALA A 272 -2.85 -9.49 23.30
C ALA A 272 -3.99 -10.10 22.51
N LYS A 273 -3.67 -11.00 21.58
CA LYS A 273 -4.63 -11.81 20.84
C LYS A 273 -4.37 -13.27 21.12
N TRP A 274 -5.44 -14.05 21.30
CA TRP A 274 -5.32 -15.49 21.52
C TRP A 274 -6.57 -16.22 21.06
N ARG A 275 -6.42 -17.51 20.81
CA ARG A 275 -7.54 -18.41 20.58
C ARG A 275 -7.92 -19.04 21.89
N GLN A 276 -9.20 -18.95 22.22
CA GLN A 276 -9.72 -19.55 23.45
C GLN A 276 -10.87 -20.48 23.16
N ARG A 277 -10.93 -21.54 23.95
CA ARG A 277 -12.03 -22.49 23.98
C ARG A 277 -12.19 -23.08 25.38
N THR A 278 -13.36 -23.61 25.68
CA THR A 278 -13.61 -24.49 26.82
C THR A 278 -14.20 -25.82 26.38
N TYR A 279 -14.23 -26.79 27.29
CA TYR A 279 -14.91 -28.05 27.03
C TYR A 279 -16.43 -27.85 26.90
N ALA A 280 -17.08 -28.63 26.01
CA ALA A 280 -18.45 -28.38 25.57
C ALA A 280 -19.51 -28.43 26.70
N SER A 281 -19.23 -29.09 27.83
CA SER A 281 -20.14 -29.20 28.98
C SER A 281 -19.67 -28.42 30.22
N ASN A 282 -18.42 -27.96 30.25
CA ASN A 282 -17.80 -27.30 31.40
C ASN A 282 -17.25 -25.96 30.93
N ASN A 283 -17.95 -24.88 31.28
CA ASN A 283 -17.66 -23.53 30.81
C ASN A 283 -16.65 -22.84 31.74
N ASP A 284 -15.45 -23.41 31.88
CA ASP A 284 -14.39 -22.86 32.72
C ASP A 284 -13.79 -21.61 32.06
N PRO A 285 -14.09 -20.39 32.55
CA PRO A 285 -13.71 -19.21 31.84
C PRO A 285 -12.19 -19.00 31.88
N GLY A 286 -11.71 -18.41 30.80
CA GLY A 286 -10.32 -18.01 30.62
C GLY A 286 -10.19 -16.56 30.17
N ALA A 287 -9.05 -15.98 30.49
CA ALA A 287 -8.64 -14.64 30.08
C ALA A 287 -7.12 -14.53 30.01
N VAL A 288 -6.64 -13.49 29.32
CA VAL A 288 -5.25 -13.05 29.36
C VAL A 288 -5.20 -11.70 30.06
N ASP A 289 -4.37 -11.59 31.08
CA ASP A 289 -4.17 -10.38 31.87
C ASP A 289 -2.78 -9.78 31.57
N PHE A 290 -2.65 -8.46 31.76
CA PHE A 290 -1.37 -7.75 31.76
C PHE A 290 -0.99 -7.32 33.17
N ILE A 291 0.26 -7.55 33.54
CA ILE A 291 0.87 -6.98 34.74
C ILE A 291 2.09 -6.17 34.27
N PHE A 292 2.08 -4.88 34.56
CA PHE A 292 3.13 -3.97 34.12
C PHE A 292 4.19 -3.85 35.20
N LEU A 293 5.45 -4.04 34.84
CA LEU A 293 6.59 -4.11 35.75
C LEU A 293 7.64 -3.06 35.39
N ASP A 294 8.27 -2.46 36.39
CA ASP A 294 9.42 -1.58 36.20
C ASP A 294 10.74 -2.35 35.93
N ASP A 295 11.86 -1.63 35.84
CA ASP A 295 13.20 -2.19 35.63
C ASP A 295 13.70 -3.09 36.77
N MET A 296 13.15 -2.92 37.98
CA MET A 296 13.44 -3.72 39.17
C MET A 296 12.46 -4.89 39.34
N GLY A 297 11.46 -5.02 38.47
CA GLY A 297 10.44 -6.05 38.53
C GLY A 297 9.31 -5.77 39.54
N ALA A 298 9.17 -4.53 40.01
CA ALA A 298 8.04 -4.14 40.85
C ALA A 298 6.78 -3.89 40.01
N VAL A 299 5.61 -4.25 40.54
CA VAL A 299 4.33 -4.10 39.85
C VAL A 299 3.88 -2.64 39.87
N LEU A 300 3.75 -2.05 38.69
CA LEU A 300 3.24 -0.70 38.49
C LEU A 300 1.71 -0.69 38.44
N SER A 301 1.12 -1.56 37.62
CA SER A 301 -0.33 -1.75 37.55
C SER A 301 -0.69 -3.12 36.96
N THR A 302 -1.98 -3.44 36.96
CA THR A 302 -2.51 -4.69 36.39
C THR A 302 -3.79 -4.40 35.63
N SER A 303 -3.93 -4.98 34.44
CA SER A 303 -5.13 -4.93 33.61
C SER A 303 -5.64 -6.35 33.38
N ALA A 304 -6.78 -6.69 33.97
CA ALA A 304 -7.37 -8.02 33.84
C ALA A 304 -8.18 -8.12 32.54
N GLY A 305 -7.94 -9.19 31.77
CA GLY A 305 -8.72 -9.46 30.57
C GLY A 305 -10.14 -9.93 30.90
N PRO A 306 -11.11 -9.71 30.00
CA PRO A 306 -12.47 -10.18 30.20
C PRO A 306 -12.46 -11.71 30.26
N LEU A 307 -13.09 -12.30 31.28
CA LEU A 307 -13.32 -13.74 31.36
C LEU A 307 -14.39 -14.16 30.36
N ALA A 308 -14.16 -15.25 29.63
CA ALA A 308 -15.23 -15.90 28.87
C ALA A 308 -14.97 -17.40 28.72
N ALA A 309 -16.01 -18.15 28.35
CA ALA A 309 -15.96 -19.60 28.20
C ALA A 309 -16.58 -20.04 26.85
N PRO A 310 -15.94 -19.70 25.71
CA PRO A 310 -16.47 -20.06 24.39
C PRO A 310 -16.35 -21.56 24.14
N THR A 311 -17.40 -22.20 23.65
CA THR A 311 -17.44 -23.66 23.39
C THR A 311 -16.80 -24.07 22.06
N SER A 312 -16.39 -23.10 21.24
CA SER A 312 -15.61 -23.25 20.00
C SER A 312 -14.40 -22.32 20.02
N TRP A 313 -13.36 -22.64 19.23
CA TRP A 313 -12.16 -21.80 19.12
C TRP A 313 -12.53 -20.40 18.62
N THR A 314 -12.40 -19.43 19.51
CA THR A 314 -12.80 -18.04 19.27
C THR A 314 -11.58 -17.14 19.42
N LEU A 315 -11.38 -16.21 18.47
CA LEU A 315 -10.38 -15.16 18.62
C LEU A 315 -10.81 -14.23 19.75
N ARG A 316 -9.90 -13.98 20.67
CA ARG A 316 -10.09 -13.07 21.79
C ARG A 316 -8.98 -12.03 21.74
N SER A 317 -9.30 -10.82 22.17
CA SER A 317 -8.31 -9.78 22.37
C SER A 317 -8.52 -9.05 23.69
N HIS A 318 -7.44 -8.48 24.20
CA HIS A 318 -7.43 -7.60 25.36
C HIS A 318 -6.45 -6.47 25.12
N ILE A 319 -6.89 -5.24 25.34
CA ILE A 319 -6.10 -4.02 25.12
C ILE A 319 -5.98 -3.27 26.44
N ALA A 320 -4.78 -2.76 26.73
CA ALA A 320 -4.52 -1.95 27.92
C ALA A 320 -3.52 -0.83 27.63
N VAL A 321 -3.61 0.26 28.38
CA VAL A 321 -2.61 1.34 28.35
C VAL A 321 -1.39 0.90 29.17
N VAL A 322 -0.19 1.07 28.62
CA VAL A 322 1.07 0.76 29.30
C VAL A 322 1.44 1.94 30.22
N PRO A 323 1.57 1.74 31.54
CA PRO A 323 2.00 2.80 32.45
C PRO A 323 3.42 3.29 32.17
N ALA A 324 3.70 4.56 32.49
CA ALA A 324 5.05 5.10 32.49
C ALA A 324 6.00 4.27 33.38
N ASN A 325 7.28 4.20 32.99
CA ASN A 325 8.34 3.40 33.61
C ASN A 325 8.19 1.87 33.45
N THR A 326 7.22 1.39 32.67
CA THR A 326 7.14 -0.05 32.37
C THR A 326 8.35 -0.46 31.54
N ARG A 327 8.99 -1.57 31.91
CA ARG A 327 10.09 -2.20 31.17
C ARG A 327 9.82 -3.66 30.84
N PHE A 328 8.95 -4.31 31.61
CA PHE A 328 8.47 -5.65 31.31
C PHE A 328 6.95 -5.68 31.37
N ILE A 329 6.34 -6.36 30.39
CA ILE A 329 4.92 -6.68 30.38
C ILE A 329 4.80 -8.15 30.68
N ARG A 330 4.30 -8.48 31.87
CA ARG A 330 3.98 -9.85 32.23
C ARG A 330 2.63 -10.22 31.65
N LEU A 331 2.68 -11.02 30.58
CA LEU A 331 1.52 -11.60 29.90
C LEU A 331 1.08 -12.85 30.68
N ARG A 332 -0.09 -12.82 31.30
CA ARG A 332 -0.57 -13.90 32.18
C ARG A 332 -1.83 -14.56 31.63
N LEU A 333 -1.77 -15.85 31.39
CA LEU A 333 -2.95 -16.68 31.13
C LEU A 333 -3.59 -17.03 32.46
N ARG A 334 -4.91 -16.87 32.54
CA ARG A 334 -5.71 -17.20 33.71
C ARG A 334 -6.92 -18.01 33.29
N SER A 335 -7.15 -19.12 33.98
CA SER A 335 -8.37 -19.89 33.84
C SER A 335 -8.93 -20.34 35.17
N GLU A 336 -10.24 -20.32 35.29
CA GLU A 336 -10.97 -20.56 36.54
C GLU A 336 -11.94 -21.72 36.34
N ARG A 337 -11.88 -22.72 37.22
CA ARG A 337 -12.77 -23.86 37.14
C ARG A 337 -14.10 -23.54 37.80
N THR A 338 -15.17 -23.70 37.04
CA THR A 338 -16.56 -23.49 37.47
C THR A 338 -17.25 -24.80 37.84
N ALA A 339 -16.92 -25.90 37.17
CA ALA A 339 -17.50 -27.23 37.41
C ALA A 339 -16.54 -28.36 36.99
N GLY A 340 -16.83 -29.60 37.39
CA GLY A 340 -16.03 -30.77 37.00
C GLY A 340 -14.72 -30.94 37.79
N SER A 341 -13.90 -31.90 37.36
CA SER A 341 -12.63 -32.27 38.02
C SER A 341 -11.40 -31.62 37.39
N ASN A 342 -11.56 -31.00 36.23
CA ASN A 342 -10.50 -30.43 35.40
C ASN A 342 -10.77 -28.94 35.20
N ASN A 343 -9.72 -28.15 35.04
CA ASN A 343 -9.85 -26.77 34.59
C ASN A 343 -9.75 -26.74 33.08
N ASP A 344 -10.91 -26.79 32.43
CA ASP A 344 -11.10 -27.01 31.00
C ASP A 344 -10.99 -25.72 30.17
N GLY A 345 -10.23 -24.73 30.65
CA GLY A 345 -9.84 -23.56 29.84
C GLY A 345 -8.67 -23.88 28.92
N TYR A 346 -8.87 -23.64 27.62
CA TYR A 346 -7.92 -23.92 26.55
C TYR A 346 -7.47 -22.64 25.85
N PHE A 347 -6.16 -22.54 25.59
CA PHE A 347 -5.53 -21.38 24.94
C PHE A 347 -4.56 -21.83 23.86
N ASP A 348 -4.57 -21.15 22.72
CA ASP A 348 -3.72 -21.42 21.56
C ASP A 348 -3.43 -20.10 20.82
N ASP A 349 -2.44 -20.10 19.92
CA ASP A 349 -2.09 -18.98 19.03
C ASP A 349 -1.98 -17.62 19.74
N ILE A 350 -1.20 -17.57 20.84
CA ILE A 350 -1.05 -16.35 21.64
C ILE A 350 -0.05 -15.38 20.99
N SER A 351 -0.47 -14.14 20.80
CA SER A 351 0.39 -13.03 20.35
C SER A 351 0.22 -11.81 21.26
N CYS A 352 1.24 -10.97 21.30
CA CYS A 352 1.23 -9.74 22.06
C CYS A 352 2.01 -8.66 21.30
N ASP A 353 1.36 -7.52 21.09
CA ASP A 353 1.90 -6.43 20.30
C ASP A 353 1.78 -5.11 21.07
N LEU A 354 2.78 -4.25 20.95
CA LEU A 354 2.69 -2.85 21.34
C LEU A 354 2.03 -2.05 20.21
N LEU A 355 1.11 -1.18 20.57
CA LEU A 355 0.43 -0.25 19.70
C LEU A 355 0.99 1.15 20.00
N VAL A 356 1.84 1.64 19.11
CA VAL A 356 2.50 2.93 19.24
C VAL A 356 1.85 3.91 18.28
N ASP A 357 1.15 4.89 18.83
CA ASP A 357 0.61 5.98 18.01
C ASP A 357 1.77 6.91 17.66
N GLN A 358 2.22 6.85 16.41
CA GLN A 358 3.25 7.73 15.88
C GLN A 358 2.56 8.91 15.18
N GLU A 359 3.03 10.13 15.44
CA GLU A 359 2.73 11.27 14.58
C GLU A 359 3.64 11.20 13.36
N THR A 360 3.28 10.36 12.39
CA THR A 360 3.91 10.40 11.08
C THR A 360 3.33 11.58 10.31
N GLN A 361 4.22 12.42 9.77
CA GLN A 361 3.84 13.54 8.91
C GLN A 361 3.43 13.02 7.53
N THR A 362 2.33 12.26 7.43
CA THR A 362 1.78 11.83 6.15
C THR A 362 0.91 12.97 5.62
N LEU A 363 1.53 13.84 4.83
CA LEU A 363 0.89 15.04 4.30
C LEU A 363 -0.15 14.67 3.24
N THR A 364 -1.39 14.56 3.67
CA THR A 364 -2.53 14.37 2.76
C THR A 364 -2.97 15.72 2.18
N SER A 365 -3.78 15.64 1.13
CA SER A 365 -4.37 16.81 0.50
C SER A 365 -5.35 17.59 1.39
N ALA A 366 -5.77 17.03 2.52
CA ALA A 366 -6.56 17.74 3.53
C ALA A 366 -5.81 18.94 4.11
N ALA A 367 -4.48 18.92 4.13
CA ALA A 367 -3.65 20.01 4.65
C ALA A 367 -3.76 21.34 3.87
N TYR A 368 -4.38 21.31 2.68
CA TYR A 368 -4.59 22.49 1.82
C TYR A 368 -6.02 23.06 1.92
N GLU A 369 -6.87 22.52 2.81
CA GLU A 369 -8.24 23.00 3.06
C GLU A 369 -9.11 23.15 1.79
N ASN A 370 -8.86 22.33 0.76
CA ASN A 370 -9.53 22.43 -0.53
C ASN A 370 -9.40 23.84 -1.18
N ARG A 371 -8.30 24.55 -0.91
CA ARG A 371 -7.98 25.87 -1.47
C ARG A 371 -6.78 25.84 -2.40
N VAL A 372 -6.83 26.71 -3.40
CA VAL A 372 -5.69 27.11 -4.23
C VAL A 372 -5.63 28.63 -4.25
N TYR A 373 -4.48 29.16 -4.64
CA TYR A 373 -4.17 30.58 -4.52
C TYR A 373 -3.64 31.07 -5.87
N ARG A 374 -4.37 31.99 -6.50
CA ARG A 374 -3.97 32.60 -7.77
C ARG A 374 -3.20 33.89 -7.52
N CYS A 375 -2.03 34.01 -8.10
CA CYS A 375 -1.24 35.24 -8.07
C CYS A 375 -1.98 36.32 -8.87
N VAL A 376 -2.43 37.38 -8.19
CA VAL A 376 -3.11 38.54 -8.80
C VAL A 376 -2.15 39.73 -8.96
N THR A 377 -1.10 39.80 -8.15
CA THR A 377 0.00 40.78 -8.31
C THR A 377 1.32 40.05 -8.36
N ALA A 378 2.05 40.19 -9.47
CA ALA A 378 3.36 39.57 -9.66
C ALA A 378 4.38 40.12 -8.65
N GLY A 379 5.24 39.24 -8.15
CA GLY A 379 6.26 39.60 -7.17
C GLY A 379 7.04 38.40 -6.66
N THR A 380 7.90 38.61 -5.67
CA THR A 380 8.67 37.53 -5.02
C THR A 380 8.12 37.26 -3.63
N THR A 381 7.86 35.99 -3.31
CA THR A 381 7.38 35.56 -2.00
C THR A 381 8.39 35.87 -0.89
N ALA A 382 7.91 36.10 0.33
CA ALA A 382 8.79 36.29 1.47
C ALA A 382 9.53 34.99 1.84
N SER A 383 10.63 35.10 2.58
CA SER A 383 11.34 33.95 3.13
C SER A 383 10.50 33.22 4.19
N GLU A 384 9.78 33.99 5.00
CA GLU A 384 8.83 33.48 6.00
C GLU A 384 7.39 33.61 5.46
N PRO A 385 6.56 32.55 5.55
CA PRO A 385 5.20 32.59 5.02
C PRO A 385 4.26 33.47 5.88
N PRO A 386 3.38 34.27 5.27
CA PRO A 386 2.27 34.89 5.99
C PRO A 386 1.19 33.85 6.32
N SER A 387 0.23 34.23 7.16
CA SER A 387 -1.03 33.49 7.28
C SER A 387 -1.88 33.79 6.04
N PHE A 388 -2.18 32.76 5.25
CA PHE A 388 -3.06 32.88 4.10
C PHE A 388 -4.53 32.86 4.53
N ASP A 389 -5.32 33.78 3.98
CA ASP A 389 -6.78 33.79 4.13
C ASP A 389 -7.39 32.68 3.26
N THR A 390 -8.19 31.82 3.87
CA THR A 390 -8.82 30.67 3.19
C THR A 390 -10.22 30.98 2.67
N ASN A 391 -10.74 32.19 2.90
CA ASN A 391 -12.03 32.62 2.35
C ASN A 391 -11.88 32.93 0.86
N VAL A 392 -12.74 32.32 0.04
CA VAL A 392 -12.71 32.46 -1.42
C VAL A 392 -12.90 33.93 -1.81
N GLY A 393 -11.99 34.46 -2.62
CA GLY A 393 -11.96 35.85 -3.08
C GLY A 393 -11.13 36.80 -2.20
N GLU A 394 -10.69 36.37 -1.01
CA GLU A 394 -9.80 37.18 -0.18
C GLU A 394 -8.35 37.12 -0.67
N GLN A 395 -7.62 38.22 -0.46
CA GLN A 395 -6.25 38.38 -0.95
C GLN A 395 -5.23 38.42 0.19
N THR A 396 -4.19 37.61 0.08
CA THR A 396 -3.05 37.59 1.00
C THR A 396 -1.80 38.10 0.30
N ALA A 397 -1.15 39.10 0.90
CA ALA A 397 0.17 39.55 0.46
C ALA A 397 1.28 38.69 1.06
N ASP A 398 2.18 38.20 0.22
CA ASP A 398 3.33 37.37 0.57
C ASP A 398 4.59 37.98 -0.06
N GLY A 399 5.32 38.77 0.72
CA GLY A 399 6.42 39.59 0.22
C GLY A 399 5.93 40.62 -0.80
N GLY A 400 6.42 40.52 -2.04
CA GLY A 400 5.99 41.38 -3.15
C GLY A 400 4.86 40.82 -3.99
N ALA A 401 4.47 39.54 -3.80
CA ALA A 401 3.39 38.90 -4.53
C ALA A 401 2.07 38.99 -3.73
N VAL A 402 0.95 39.05 -4.44
CA VAL A 402 -0.40 38.98 -3.83
C VAL A 402 -1.16 37.81 -4.43
N PHE A 403 -1.74 37.00 -3.58
CA PHE A 403 -2.48 35.80 -3.95
C PHE A 403 -3.94 35.89 -3.50
N GLU A 404 -4.86 35.55 -4.39
CA GLU A 404 -6.30 35.46 -4.12
C GLU A 404 -6.69 33.99 -3.91
N ALA A 405 -7.48 33.71 -2.86
CA ALA A 405 -7.94 32.37 -2.57
C ALA A 405 -9.08 31.94 -3.50
N GLU A 406 -8.96 30.74 -4.07
CA GLU A 406 -9.93 30.11 -4.97
C GLU A 406 -10.27 28.68 -4.51
N GLU A 407 -11.45 28.20 -4.90
CA GLU A 407 -11.84 26.80 -4.70
C GLU A 407 -10.92 25.87 -5.52
N ALA A 408 -10.27 24.92 -4.85
CA ALA A 408 -9.46 23.92 -5.55
C ALA A 408 -10.34 23.07 -6.50
N TRP A 409 -9.75 22.46 -7.52
CA TRP A 409 -10.46 21.44 -8.31
C TRP A 409 -10.36 20.06 -7.67
N SER A 410 -9.23 19.75 -7.04
CA SER A 410 -9.10 18.54 -6.24
C SER A 410 -9.73 18.70 -4.86
N ARG A 411 -10.21 17.58 -4.31
CA ARG A 411 -10.83 17.45 -3.00
C ARG A 411 -10.23 16.29 -2.24
N SER A 412 -9.91 16.51 -0.97
CA SER A 412 -9.57 15.45 -0.04
C SER A 412 -10.83 14.76 0.45
N GLY A 413 -10.78 13.44 0.59
CA GLY A 413 -11.84 12.64 1.19
C GLY A 413 -11.30 11.50 2.05
N ILE A 414 -12.14 10.98 2.93
CA ILE A 414 -11.83 9.84 3.80
C ILE A 414 -12.89 8.76 3.60
N VAL A 415 -12.44 7.52 3.46
CA VAL A 415 -13.34 6.36 3.36
C VAL A 415 -14.05 6.13 4.70
N THR A 416 -15.38 6.05 4.69
CA THR A 416 -16.19 5.80 5.89
C THR A 416 -16.71 4.38 5.98
N ALA A 417 -16.98 3.74 4.85
CA ALA A 417 -17.45 2.36 4.79
C ALA A 417 -17.07 1.73 3.44
N VAL A 418 -16.78 0.44 3.45
CA VAL A 418 -16.32 -0.28 2.24
C VAL A 418 -17.32 -1.38 1.91
N THR A 419 -17.77 -1.43 0.67
CA THR A 419 -18.60 -2.53 0.15
C THR A 419 -17.71 -3.60 -0.45
N ASP A 420 -16.78 -3.18 -1.32
CA ASP A 420 -15.77 -4.03 -1.94
C ASP A 420 -14.58 -3.17 -2.42
N ARG A 421 -13.69 -3.76 -3.24
CA ARG A 421 -12.47 -3.11 -3.75
C ARG A 421 -12.72 -2.03 -4.81
N ALA A 422 -13.95 -1.85 -5.28
CA ALA A 422 -14.35 -0.83 -6.26
C ALA A 422 -15.41 0.14 -5.71
N VAL A 423 -16.18 -0.27 -4.69
CA VAL A 423 -17.32 0.50 -4.17
C VAL A 423 -17.17 0.77 -2.69
N PHE A 424 -17.23 2.05 -2.32
CA PHE A 424 -17.14 2.50 -0.94
C PHE A 424 -17.90 3.82 -0.74
N ASN A 425 -18.14 4.16 0.52
CA ASN A 425 -18.68 5.45 0.94
C ASN A 425 -17.55 6.30 1.51
N ALA A 426 -17.58 7.60 1.25
CA ALA A 426 -16.59 8.54 1.73
C ALA A 426 -17.22 9.86 2.16
N THR A 427 -16.54 10.54 3.08
CA THR A 427 -16.79 11.95 3.41
C THR A 427 -15.80 12.82 2.64
N LEU A 428 -16.33 13.81 1.92
CA LEU A 428 -15.55 14.87 1.27
C LEU A 428 -16.40 16.13 1.21
N ASP A 429 -15.76 17.30 1.21
CA ASP A 429 -16.43 18.59 1.17
C ASP A 429 -16.34 19.22 -0.23
N GLU A 430 -17.39 19.11 -1.03
CA GLU A 430 -17.49 19.76 -2.33
C GLU A 430 -18.90 20.33 -2.54
N PRO A 431 -19.13 21.61 -2.22
CA PRO A 431 -20.46 22.21 -2.31
C PRO A 431 -20.99 22.29 -3.74
N ARG A 432 -20.11 22.20 -4.76
CA ARG A 432 -20.49 22.20 -6.18
C ARG A 432 -20.91 20.82 -6.68
N ALA A 433 -20.61 19.75 -5.92
CA ALA A 433 -20.83 18.38 -6.39
C ALA A 433 -22.33 18.04 -6.40
N VAL A 434 -22.79 17.59 -7.56
CA VAL A 434 -24.07 16.91 -7.76
C VAL A 434 -23.82 15.43 -8.09
N ASP A 435 -24.86 14.61 -8.20
CA ASP A 435 -24.72 13.23 -8.65
C ASP A 435 -23.96 13.16 -9.99
N GLY A 436 -22.96 12.28 -10.06
CA GLY A 436 -22.07 12.16 -11.21
C GLY A 436 -20.97 13.22 -11.34
N TRP A 437 -20.81 14.15 -10.39
CA TRP A 437 -19.78 15.20 -10.45
C TRP A 437 -18.34 14.67 -10.65
N PHE A 438 -18.01 13.57 -9.97
CA PHE A 438 -16.70 12.92 -10.08
C PHE A 438 -16.64 11.83 -11.15
N ALA A 439 -17.73 11.53 -11.88
CA ALA A 439 -17.71 10.50 -12.91
C ALA A 439 -16.79 10.92 -14.08
N GLY A 440 -15.79 10.09 -14.41
CA GLY A 440 -14.70 10.41 -15.35
C GLY A 440 -13.58 11.25 -14.72
N GLY A 441 -13.60 11.46 -13.40
CA GLY A 441 -12.53 12.07 -12.63
C GLY A 441 -11.52 11.03 -12.17
N VAL A 442 -10.37 11.47 -11.65
CA VAL A 442 -9.36 10.56 -11.10
C VAL A 442 -9.29 10.72 -9.59
N LEU A 443 -9.36 9.59 -8.91
CA LEU A 443 -9.10 9.45 -7.48
C LEU A 443 -7.68 8.92 -7.29
N THR A 444 -6.91 9.56 -6.42
CA THR A 444 -5.55 9.15 -6.02
C THR A 444 -5.54 8.86 -4.54
N TRP A 445 -5.17 7.65 -4.15
CA TRP A 445 -5.03 7.27 -2.75
C TRP A 445 -3.80 7.93 -2.13
N GLU A 446 -3.95 8.47 -0.93
CA GLU A 446 -2.88 9.18 -0.21
C GLU A 446 -2.39 8.39 1.01
N THR A 447 -3.22 7.51 1.57
CA THR A 447 -2.86 6.59 2.67
C THR A 447 -3.36 5.17 2.38
N GLY A 448 -3.12 4.25 3.32
CA GLY A 448 -3.55 2.85 3.23
C GLY A 448 -2.69 2.00 2.28
N ALA A 449 -3.09 0.75 2.10
CA ALA A 449 -2.35 -0.19 1.24
C ALA A 449 -2.29 0.26 -0.23
N ASN A 450 -3.20 1.13 -0.66
CA ASN A 450 -3.27 1.66 -2.01
C ASN A 450 -2.55 3.01 -2.21
N ALA A 451 -1.87 3.55 -1.20
CA ALA A 451 -1.22 4.86 -1.25
C ALA A 451 -0.38 5.09 -2.54
N GLY A 452 -0.55 6.25 -3.15
CA GLY A 452 0.10 6.65 -4.40
C GLY A 452 -0.55 6.16 -5.69
N ARG A 453 -1.56 5.26 -5.60
CA ARG A 453 -2.26 4.75 -6.79
C ARG A 453 -3.40 5.67 -7.20
N SER A 454 -3.60 5.78 -8.51
CA SER A 454 -4.69 6.53 -9.11
C SER A 454 -5.63 5.64 -9.91
N ILE A 455 -6.91 5.95 -9.90
CA ILE A 455 -7.95 5.21 -10.62
C ILE A 455 -9.09 6.14 -11.03
N GLU A 456 -9.71 5.86 -12.17
CA GLU A 456 -10.87 6.61 -12.64
C GLU A 456 -12.12 6.28 -11.84
N VAL A 457 -12.89 7.33 -11.52
CA VAL A 457 -14.18 7.22 -10.85
C VAL A 457 -15.26 7.00 -11.90
N LYS A 458 -15.98 5.87 -11.79
CA LYS A 458 -17.13 5.54 -12.63
C LYS A 458 -18.40 6.26 -12.20
N GLY A 459 -18.61 6.44 -10.90
CA GLY A 459 -19.83 7.05 -10.38
C GLY A 459 -19.65 7.69 -9.01
N TRP A 460 -20.44 8.73 -8.77
CA TRP A 460 -20.56 9.42 -7.50
C TRP A 460 -22.03 9.69 -7.17
N THR A 461 -22.44 9.40 -5.94
CA THR A 461 -23.77 9.74 -5.42
C THR A 461 -23.62 10.65 -4.21
N GLN A 462 -24.07 11.90 -4.32
CA GLN A 462 -23.87 12.94 -3.31
C GLN A 462 -24.56 12.58 -1.99
N GLY A 463 -25.80 12.08 -2.05
CA GLY A 463 -26.62 11.83 -0.85
C GLY A 463 -26.08 10.75 0.10
N SER A 464 -25.25 9.84 -0.40
CA SER A 464 -24.64 8.77 0.39
C SER A 464 -23.12 8.84 0.46
N GLY A 465 -22.50 9.77 -0.29
CA GLY A 465 -21.05 9.80 -0.50
C GLY A 465 -20.50 8.53 -1.17
N ARG A 466 -21.34 7.80 -1.93
CA ARG A 466 -20.93 6.55 -2.58
C ARG A 466 -20.05 6.86 -3.79
N ILE A 467 -18.85 6.30 -3.81
CA ILE A 467 -17.92 6.28 -4.93
C ILE A 467 -17.91 4.87 -5.53
N GLU A 468 -17.95 4.81 -6.85
CA GLU A 468 -17.73 3.59 -7.62
C GLU A 468 -16.55 3.83 -8.56
N LEU A 469 -15.52 3.00 -8.45
CA LEU A 469 -14.33 3.02 -9.29
C LEU A 469 -14.58 2.24 -10.57
N PHE A 470 -13.85 2.59 -11.64
CA PHE A 470 -14.00 1.91 -12.93
C PHE A 470 -13.50 0.45 -12.88
N LEU A 471 -12.40 0.22 -12.16
CA LEU A 471 -11.86 -1.11 -11.86
C LEU A 471 -11.66 -1.25 -10.35
N PRO A 472 -11.75 -2.48 -9.82
CA PRO A 472 -11.41 -2.74 -8.42
C PRO A 472 -9.93 -2.48 -8.16
N MET A 473 -9.63 -1.90 -7.00
CA MET A 473 -8.25 -1.68 -6.54
C MET A 473 -7.52 -2.99 -6.32
N GLY A 474 -6.18 -2.93 -6.42
CA GLY A 474 -5.29 -4.07 -6.24
C GLY A 474 -5.17 -4.60 -4.81
N TYR A 475 -5.31 -3.73 -3.81
CA TYR A 475 -5.41 -4.11 -2.40
C TYR A 475 -6.79 -3.76 -1.84
N GLY A 476 -7.12 -4.33 -0.69
CA GLY A 476 -8.29 -3.94 0.09
C GLY A 476 -8.31 -2.43 0.34
N ILE A 477 -9.51 -1.86 0.31
CA ILE A 477 -9.77 -0.49 0.78
C ILE A 477 -10.24 -0.64 2.23
N GLU A 478 -9.76 0.21 3.14
CA GLU A 478 -10.15 0.19 4.54
C GLU A 478 -10.82 1.52 4.95
N PRO A 479 -11.82 1.49 5.86
CA PRO A 479 -12.33 2.72 6.47
C PRO A 479 -11.18 3.49 7.14
N GLY A 480 -11.10 4.80 6.88
CA GLY A 480 -9.99 5.65 7.32
C GLY A 480 -8.97 5.96 6.22
N ASP A 481 -8.96 5.22 5.11
CA ASP A 481 -8.10 5.52 3.96
C ASP A 481 -8.42 6.93 3.41
N ALA A 482 -7.40 7.76 3.29
CA ALA A 482 -7.49 9.10 2.73
C ALA A 482 -7.17 9.06 1.23
N PHE A 483 -7.88 9.86 0.47
CA PHE A 483 -7.68 10.01 -0.95
C PHE A 483 -7.92 11.45 -1.39
N ARG A 484 -7.48 11.74 -2.60
CA ARG A 484 -7.76 12.96 -3.32
C ARG A 484 -8.49 12.66 -4.62
N VAL A 485 -9.56 13.39 -4.92
CA VAL A 485 -10.32 13.23 -6.16
C VAL A 485 -10.52 14.58 -6.85
N HIS A 486 -10.56 14.61 -8.17
CA HIS A 486 -10.95 15.80 -8.93
C HIS A 486 -12.19 15.50 -9.79
N PRO A 487 -12.98 16.51 -10.20
CA PRO A 487 -14.17 16.28 -11.01
C PRO A 487 -13.85 15.63 -12.35
N GLY A 488 -14.85 14.98 -12.92
CA GLY A 488 -14.74 14.41 -14.25
C GLY A 488 -14.82 15.45 -15.36
N CYS A 489 -14.15 15.14 -16.47
CA CYS A 489 -14.23 15.88 -17.72
C CYS A 489 -14.78 14.94 -18.80
N ASP A 490 -16.02 15.17 -19.21
CA ASP A 490 -16.70 14.43 -20.29
C ASP A 490 -16.17 14.76 -21.69
N LYS A 491 -15.11 15.57 -21.78
CA LYS A 491 -14.46 16.03 -23.00
C LYS A 491 -15.34 16.87 -23.94
N ARG A 492 -16.53 17.31 -23.50
CA ARG A 492 -17.45 18.13 -24.32
C ARG A 492 -17.12 19.61 -24.23
N LEU A 493 -17.41 20.35 -25.30
CA LEU A 493 -17.19 21.80 -25.37
C LEU A 493 -17.98 22.53 -24.29
N ASP A 494 -19.26 22.19 -24.13
CA ASP A 494 -20.18 22.86 -23.19
C ASP A 494 -19.65 22.75 -21.75
N THR A 495 -19.27 21.54 -21.31
CA THR A 495 -18.64 21.32 -20.00
C THR A 495 -17.32 22.08 -19.85
N CYS A 496 -16.50 22.18 -20.90
CA CYS A 496 -15.25 22.95 -20.89
C CYS A 496 -15.50 24.46 -20.66
N ILE A 497 -16.58 25.00 -21.22
CA ILE A 497 -17.01 26.40 -21.05
C ILE A 497 -17.63 26.59 -19.67
N ASP A 498 -18.69 25.84 -19.38
CA ASP A 498 -19.58 26.10 -18.25
C ASP A 498 -18.97 25.70 -16.91
N ARG A 499 -18.23 24.58 -16.88
CA ARG A 499 -17.61 24.08 -15.64
C ARG A 499 -16.21 24.65 -15.45
N PHE A 500 -15.36 24.57 -16.46
CA PHE A 500 -13.93 24.85 -16.31
C PHE A 500 -13.50 26.24 -16.83
N ALA A 501 -14.38 26.97 -17.53
CA ALA A 501 -14.06 28.24 -18.18
C ALA A 501 -12.77 28.20 -19.02
N ASN A 502 -12.49 27.07 -19.69
CA ASN A 502 -11.18 26.75 -20.28
C ASN A 502 -11.23 26.49 -21.80
N VAL A 503 -12.17 27.12 -22.50
CA VAL A 503 -12.41 26.91 -23.93
C VAL A 503 -11.19 27.21 -24.82
N LEU A 504 -10.34 28.16 -24.42
CA LEU A 504 -9.12 28.51 -25.17
C LEU A 504 -8.13 27.35 -25.31
N ASN A 505 -8.17 26.39 -24.37
CA ASN A 505 -7.31 25.23 -24.36
C ASN A 505 -8.03 23.95 -24.83
N PHE A 506 -9.25 24.06 -25.38
CA PHE A 506 -10.01 22.92 -25.90
C PHE A 506 -9.27 22.29 -27.10
N ARG A 507 -9.10 20.97 -27.08
CA ARG A 507 -8.35 20.20 -28.09
C ARG A 507 -9.26 19.26 -28.89
N GLY A 508 -10.46 19.72 -29.20
CA GLY A 508 -11.39 19.03 -30.08
C GLY A 508 -11.93 19.98 -31.14
N GLU A 509 -12.60 19.41 -32.14
CA GLU A 509 -13.17 20.14 -33.26
C GLU A 509 -14.68 19.83 -33.38
N PRO A 510 -15.52 20.48 -32.55
CA PRO A 510 -16.93 20.12 -32.37
C PRO A 510 -17.80 20.47 -33.59
N TYR A 511 -17.28 21.30 -34.49
CA TYR A 511 -17.99 21.80 -35.67
C TYR A 511 -17.48 21.20 -36.98
N VAL A 512 -16.69 20.12 -36.95
CA VAL A 512 -16.24 19.44 -38.18
C VAL A 512 -17.47 18.94 -38.94
N PRO A 513 -17.70 19.43 -40.17
CA PRO A 513 -18.84 18.97 -40.97
C PRO A 513 -18.69 17.49 -41.30
N GLY A 514 -19.77 16.72 -41.14
CA GLY A 514 -19.82 15.32 -41.54
C GLY A 514 -19.82 15.12 -43.06
N GLN A 515 -19.74 13.86 -43.50
CA GLN A 515 -19.75 13.50 -44.92
C GLN A 515 -20.99 14.03 -45.67
N ASP A 516 -22.16 14.08 -44.99
CA ASP A 516 -23.39 14.58 -45.58
C ASP A 516 -23.31 16.07 -45.95
N ALA A 517 -22.68 16.89 -45.10
CA ALA A 517 -22.47 18.30 -45.40
C ALA A 517 -21.50 18.48 -46.58
N MET A 518 -20.50 17.61 -46.71
CA MET A 518 -19.55 17.61 -47.84
C MET A 518 -20.21 17.21 -49.17
N MET A 519 -21.19 16.30 -49.13
CA MET A 519 -21.94 15.85 -50.30
C MET A 519 -23.16 16.73 -50.62
N SER A 520 -23.50 17.65 -49.72
CA SER A 520 -24.59 18.60 -49.94
C SER A 520 -24.22 19.62 -51.02
N TYR A 521 -25.17 19.88 -51.91
CA TYR A 521 -25.07 20.99 -52.87
C TYR A 521 -26.01 22.10 -52.42
N PRO A 522 -25.71 23.37 -52.73
CA PRO A 522 -26.60 24.47 -52.41
C PRO A 522 -27.92 24.32 -53.19
N ASP A 523 -29.02 23.98 -52.50
CA ASP A 523 -30.36 23.98 -53.08
C ASP A 523 -30.95 25.39 -52.93
N ALA A 524 -31.02 26.13 -54.04
CA ALA A 524 -31.62 27.46 -54.08
C ALA A 524 -33.14 27.33 -54.01
N ARG A 525 -33.70 27.26 -52.79
CA ARG A 525 -35.13 27.45 -52.55
C ARG A 525 -35.49 28.91 -52.33
#